data_AF-A0A388NVS8-F1
#
_entry.id   AF-A0A388NVS8-F1
#
_cell.length_a   1.000
_cell.length_b   1.000
_cell.length_c   1.000
_cell.angle_alpha   90.00
_cell.angle_beta   90.00
_cell.angle_gamma   90.00
#
_symmetry.space_group_name_H-M   'P 1'
#
loop_
_entity.id
_entity.type
_entity.pdbx_description
1 polymer ?
#
loop_
_entity_poly.entity_id
_entity_poly.type
_entity_poly.pdbx_seq_one_letter_code
_entity_poly.pdbx_strand_id
1 'polypeptide(L)'
;MSNQELNPMQQGVVEVLGKPAGWVPLPLTVVTAVREQLDTALAPLAAKLSPDQPLFISKGSLNTVHGCEAHFMASLNSFEWTINNLRGTVMHKAVELSINWLRAS
;
A
#
# COMPACT_ATOMS: atom_id res chain seq x y z
N MET A 1 -25.41 20.25 -7.56
CA MET A 1 -24.61 19.01 -7.64
C MET A 1 -25.37 18.05 -8.54
N SER A 2 -24.78 17.65 -9.67
CA SER A 2 -25.48 16.79 -10.63
C SER A 2 -25.74 15.43 -9.99
N ASN A 3 -27.01 15.03 -9.88
CA ASN A 3 -27.40 13.75 -9.30
C ASN A 3 -27.22 12.69 -10.40
N GLN A 4 -25.98 12.21 -10.55
CA GLN A 4 -25.64 11.21 -11.55
C GLN A 4 -26.10 9.84 -11.05
N GLU A 5 -27.07 9.22 -11.72
CA GLU A 5 -27.49 7.85 -11.41
C GLU A 5 -26.29 6.91 -11.53
N LEU A 6 -26.00 6.18 -10.45
CA LEU A 6 -24.94 5.19 -10.41
C LEU A 6 -25.36 3.96 -11.21
N ASN A 7 -24.45 3.40 -12.00
CA ASN A 7 -24.70 2.10 -12.64
C ASN A 7 -24.72 0.97 -11.57
N PRO A 8 -25.26 -0.22 -11.90
CA PRO A 8 -25.41 -1.31 -10.91
C PRO A 8 -24.11 -1.73 -10.21
N MET A 9 -22.97 -1.66 -10.89
CA MET A 9 -21.67 -1.97 -10.30
C MET A 9 -21.21 -0.88 -9.33
N GLN A 10 -21.37 0.40 -9.71
CA GLN A 10 -21.08 1.53 -8.84
C GLN A 10 -21.97 1.52 -7.59
N GLN A 11 -23.25 1.20 -7.76
CA GLN A 11 -24.20 1.04 -6.66
C GLN A 11 -23.76 -0.07 -5.71
N GLY A 12 -23.37 -1.24 -6.23
CA GLY A 12 -22.86 -2.34 -5.40
C GLY A 12 -21.57 -1.99 -4.64
N VAL A 13 -20.66 -1.22 -5.24
CA VAL A 13 -19.47 -0.71 -4.54
C VAL A 13 -19.84 0.24 -3.40
N VAL A 14 -20.79 1.15 -3.62
CA VAL A 14 -21.26 2.08 -2.58
C VAL A 14 -21.98 1.33 -1.46
N GLU A 15 -22.73 0.27 -1.76
CA GLU A 15 -23.37 -0.55 -0.73
C GLU A 15 -22.37 -1.28 0.17
N VAL A 16 -21.24 -1.74 -0.39
CA VAL A 16 -20.22 -2.49 0.36
C VAL A 16 -19.22 -1.57 1.07
N LEU A 17 -18.77 -0.50 0.41
CA LEU A 17 -17.66 0.34 0.86
C LEU A 17 -18.08 1.76 1.23
N GLY A 18 -19.31 2.15 0.89
CA GLY A 18 -19.85 3.46 1.23
C GLY A 18 -20.02 3.64 2.73
N LYS A 19 -20.11 4.91 3.13
CA LYS A 19 -20.38 5.24 4.52
C LYS A 19 -21.79 4.75 4.88
N PRO A 20 -21.97 4.01 5.98
CA PRO A 20 -23.28 3.53 6.38
C PRO A 20 -24.21 4.70 6.69
N ALA A 21 -25.52 4.47 6.55
CA ALA A 21 -26.52 5.45 6.94
C ALA A 21 -26.34 5.84 8.42
N GLY A 22 -26.37 7.13 8.72
CA GLY A 22 -26.12 7.63 10.08
C GLY A 22 -24.64 7.66 10.49
N TRP A 23 -23.71 7.44 9.56
CA TRP A 23 -22.28 7.68 9.83
C TRP A 23 -22.07 9.15 10.23
N VAL A 24 -21.49 9.34 11.42
CA VAL A 24 -21.12 10.66 11.93
C VAL A 24 -19.59 10.78 11.89
N PRO A 25 -19.03 11.86 11.32
CA PRO A 25 -17.59 12.11 11.39
C PRO A 25 -17.12 12.16 12.84
N LEU A 26 -15.88 11.72 13.08
CA LEU A 26 -15.24 11.95 14.36
C LEU A 26 -15.17 13.46 14.67
N PRO A 27 -15.31 13.87 15.94
CA PRO A 27 -15.13 15.26 16.32
C PRO A 27 -13.75 15.77 15.90
N LEU A 28 -13.69 17.03 15.45
CA LEU A 28 -12.43 17.63 15.01
C LEU A 28 -11.35 17.59 16.10
N THR A 29 -11.75 17.69 17.37
CA THR A 29 -10.86 17.58 18.52
C THR A 29 -10.13 16.25 18.58
N VAL A 30 -10.80 15.14 18.25
CA VAL A 30 -10.19 13.80 18.17
C VAL A 30 -9.17 13.76 17.05
N VAL A 31 -9.50 14.30 15.87
CA VAL A 31 -8.60 14.34 14.72
C VAL A 31 -7.34 15.14 15.04
N THR A 32 -7.49 16.31 15.65
CA THR A 32 -6.36 17.16 16.05
C THR A 32 -5.50 16.49 17.11
N ALA A 33 -6.11 15.88 18.13
CA ALA A 33 -5.38 15.19 19.19
C ALA A 33 -4.59 13.98 18.64
N VAL A 34 -5.18 13.19 17.73
CA VAL A 34 -4.48 12.08 17.09
C VAL A 34 -3.32 12.58 16.23
N ARG A 35 -3.51 13.69 15.49
CA ARG A 35 -2.42 14.30 14.71
C ARG A 35 -1.27 14.75 15.60
N GLU A 36 -1.56 15.47 16.67
CA GLU A 36 -0.54 15.94 17.62
C GLU A 36 0.24 14.78 18.27
N GLN A 37 -0.46 13.69 18.63
CA GLN A 37 0.17 12.48 19.14
C GLN A 37 1.07 11.82 18.11
N LEU A 38 0.62 11.69 16.86
CA LEU A 38 1.41 11.12 15.77
C LEU A 38 2.63 11.98 15.46
N ASP A 39 2.47 13.30 15.37
CA ASP A 39 3.58 14.23 15.12
C ASP A 39 4.64 14.12 16.23
N THR A 40 4.20 14.09 17.49
CA THR A 40 5.10 13.93 18.65
C THR A 40 5.81 12.57 18.64
N ALA A 41 5.06 11.49 18.44
CA ALA A 41 5.61 10.13 18.47
C ALA A 41 6.58 9.86 17.31
N LEU A 42 6.33 10.45 16.13
CA LEU A 42 7.12 10.24 14.92
C LEU A 42 8.24 11.27 14.75
N ALA A 43 8.30 12.34 15.56
CA ALA A 43 9.36 13.35 15.48
C ALA A 43 10.79 12.78 15.48
N PRO A 44 11.14 11.75 16.29
CA PRO A 44 12.47 11.15 16.25
C PRO A 44 12.79 10.42 14.94
N LEU A 45 11.77 9.89 14.26
CA LEU A 45 11.93 9.25 12.95
C LEU A 45 12.07 10.30 11.86
N ALA A 46 11.28 11.38 11.92
CA ALA A 46 11.35 12.47 10.95
C ALA A 46 12.75 13.08 10.83
N ALA A 47 13.47 13.22 11.95
CA ALA A 47 14.86 13.70 11.96
C ALA A 47 15.86 12.80 11.22
N LYS A 48 15.50 11.54 10.95
CA LYS A 48 16.33 10.56 10.23
C LYS A 48 15.98 10.49 8.74
N LEU A 49 14.93 11.18 8.30
CA LEU A 49 14.48 11.19 6.92
C LEU A 49 14.91 12.50 6.29
N SER A 50 15.66 12.41 5.19
CA SER A 50 16.11 13.58 4.45
C SER A 50 15.91 13.37 2.96
N PRO A 51 15.92 14.42 2.13
CA PRO A 51 15.84 14.26 0.67
C PRO A 51 16.96 13.39 0.10
N ASP A 52 18.13 13.38 0.74
CA ASP A 52 19.27 12.51 0.40
C ASP A 52 19.15 11.09 0.98
N GLN A 53 18.27 10.87 1.95
CA GLN A 53 17.94 9.56 2.52
C GLN A 53 16.41 9.36 2.59
N PRO A 54 15.73 9.21 1.43
CA PRO A 54 14.29 9.08 1.40
C PRO A 54 13.83 7.72 1.96
N LEU A 55 12.71 7.73 2.67
CA LEU A 55 12.05 6.50 3.11
C LEU A 55 11.36 5.82 1.92
N PHE A 56 11.83 4.63 1.53
CA PHE A 56 11.15 3.79 0.55
C PHE A 56 10.34 2.69 1.24
N ILE A 57 9.02 2.74 1.10
CA ILE A 57 8.10 1.69 1.59
C ILE A 57 7.42 1.04 0.41
N SER A 58 7.60 -0.28 0.27
CA SER A 58 6.88 -1.08 -0.72
C SER A 58 5.74 -1.86 -0.07
N LYS A 59 4.72 -2.25 -0.86
CA LYS A 59 3.68 -3.19 -0.43
C LYS A 59 4.28 -4.50 0.10
N GLY A 60 5.36 -4.97 -0.53
CA GLY A 60 6.09 -6.16 -0.08
C GLY A 60 6.67 -5.98 1.32
N SER A 61 7.32 -4.84 1.58
CA SER A 61 7.88 -4.52 2.90
C SER A 61 6.81 -4.54 3.99
N LEU A 62 5.65 -3.91 3.74
CA LEU A 62 4.52 -3.90 4.67
C LEU A 62 3.94 -5.31 4.90
N ASN A 63 3.72 -6.09 3.85
CA ASN A 63 3.21 -7.45 3.99
C ASN A 63 4.16 -8.33 4.81
N THR A 64 5.47 -8.23 4.57
CA THR A 64 6.45 -9.06 5.27
C THR A 64 6.58 -8.69 6.74
N VAL A 65 6.66 -7.40 7.08
CA VAL A 65 6.78 -6.97 8.49
C VAL A 65 5.52 -7.31 9.30
N HIS A 66 4.33 -7.17 8.70
CA HIS A 66 3.07 -7.54 9.36
C HIS A 66 2.85 -9.06 9.48
N GLY A 67 3.52 -9.87 8.64
CA GLY A 67 3.52 -11.33 8.78
C GLY A 67 4.46 -11.80 9.89
N CYS A 68 5.71 -11.31 9.89
CA CYS A 68 6.71 -11.59 10.92
C CYS A 68 7.85 -10.57 10.87
N GLU A 69 7.96 -9.73 11.90
CA GLU A 69 9.01 -8.70 11.98
C GLU A 69 10.42 -9.29 11.98
N ALA A 70 10.65 -10.39 12.71
CA ALA A 70 11.97 -11.05 12.76
C ALA A 70 12.41 -11.54 11.37
N HIS A 71 11.48 -12.10 10.59
CA HIS A 71 11.74 -12.50 9.21
C HIS A 71 12.01 -11.28 8.32
N PHE A 72 11.23 -10.21 8.46
CA PHE A 72 11.48 -8.96 7.74
C PHE A 72 12.89 -8.41 8.01
N MET A 73 13.30 -8.30 9.28
CA MET A 73 14.65 -7.86 9.67
C MET A 73 15.75 -8.75 9.08
N ALA A 74 15.58 -10.07 9.11
CA ALA A 74 16.53 -11.00 8.50
C ALA A 74 16.64 -10.81 6.98
N SER A 75 15.55 -10.45 6.31
CA SER A 75 15.52 -10.26 4.85
C SER A 75 16.16 -8.97 4.35
N LEU A 76 16.37 -7.96 5.21
CA LEU A 76 16.88 -6.65 4.79
C LEU A 76 18.30 -6.68 4.21
N ASN A 77 19.11 -7.65 4.62
CA ASN A 77 20.54 -7.69 4.31
C ASN A 77 20.92 -8.83 3.34
N SER A 78 19.95 -9.61 2.86
CA SER A 78 20.23 -10.76 2.00
C SER A 78 19.11 -11.00 0.99
N PHE A 79 19.44 -10.84 -0.28
CA PHE A 79 18.67 -11.41 -1.37
C PHE A 79 19.23 -12.78 -1.73
N GLU A 80 18.36 -13.78 -1.84
CA GLU A 80 18.72 -15.11 -2.33
C GLU A 80 17.73 -15.57 -3.40
N TRP A 81 18.25 -16.17 -4.47
CA TRP A 81 17.43 -16.86 -5.44
C TRP A 81 16.91 -18.16 -4.82
N THR A 82 15.59 -18.27 -4.74
CA THR A 82 14.91 -19.49 -4.34
C THR A 82 14.16 -20.03 -5.56
N ILE A 83 13.91 -21.34 -5.61
CA ILE A 83 13.10 -21.93 -6.68
C ILE A 83 11.73 -21.22 -6.78
N ASN A 84 11.17 -20.79 -5.65
CA ASN A 84 9.89 -20.09 -5.59
C ASN A 84 9.93 -18.69 -6.22
N ASN A 85 10.91 -17.85 -5.87
CA ASN A 85 10.99 -16.50 -6.45
C ASN A 85 11.47 -16.51 -7.92
N LEU A 86 12.31 -17.47 -8.31
CA LEU A 86 12.74 -17.68 -9.68
C LEU A 86 11.56 -17.97 -10.60
N ARG A 87 10.70 -18.92 -10.21
CA ARG A 87 9.50 -19.29 -10.99
C ARG A 87 8.59 -18.10 -11.24
N GLY A 88 8.29 -17.33 -10.20
CA GLY A 88 7.46 -16.13 -10.33
C GLY A 88 8.08 -15.07 -11.24
N THR A 89 9.40 -14.85 -11.10
CA THR A 89 10.14 -13.87 -11.92
C THR A 89 10.11 -14.23 -13.41
N VAL A 90 10.42 -15.49 -13.74
CA VAL A 90 10.39 -15.97 -15.13
C VAL A 90 8.98 -15.88 -15.71
N MET A 91 7.97 -16.28 -14.95
CA MET A 91 6.57 -16.25 -15.41
C MET A 91 6.09 -14.82 -15.68
N HIS A 92 6.33 -13.88 -14.77
CA HIS A 92 5.95 -12.48 -14.99
C HIS A 92 6.64 -11.91 -16.23
N LYS A 93 7.93 -12.22 -16.44
CA LYS A 93 8.64 -11.74 -17.62
C LYS A 93 8.09 -12.34 -18.91
N ALA A 94 7.74 -13.63 -18.91
CA ALA A 94 7.12 -14.28 -20.06
C ALA A 94 5.76 -13.65 -20.41
N VAL A 95 4.93 -13.34 -19.42
CA VAL A 95 3.64 -12.65 -19.62
C VAL A 95 3.84 -11.21 -20.11
N GLU A 96 4.78 -10.47 -19.54
CA GLU A 96 5.12 -9.12 -20.00
C GLU A 96 5.54 -9.13 -21.48
N LEU A 97 6.39 -10.08 -21.86
CA LEU A 97 6.85 -10.22 -23.24
C LEU A 97 5.72 -10.64 -24.18
N SER A 98 4.87 -11.60 -23.79
CA SER A 98 3.79 -12.06 -24.67
C SER A 98 2.76 -10.97 -25.01
N ILE A 99 2.49 -10.06 -24.06
CA ILE A 99 1.56 -8.94 -24.27
C ILE A 99 2.20 -7.82 -25.10
N ASN A 100 3.47 -7.49 -24.84
CA ASN A 100 4.10 -6.31 -25.44
C ASN A 100 4.84 -6.58 -26.75
N TRP A 101 5.26 -7.81 -27.01
CA TRP A 101 6.05 -8.16 -28.20
C TRP A 101 5.23 -8.12 -29.50
N LEU A 102 3.94 -8.49 -29.45
CA LEU A 102 3.04 -8.47 -30.62
C LEU A 102 2.59 -7.05 -31.03
N ARG A 103 2.93 -6.02 -30.25
CA ARG A 103 2.57 -4.62 -30.52
C ARG A 103 3.68 -3.82 -31.21
N ALA A 104 4.87 -4.41 -31.35
CA ALA A 104 6.05 -3.81 -31.96
C ALA A 104 6.32 -4.30 -33.40
N SER A 105 5.39 -5.09 -33.96
CA SER A 105 5.40 -5.63 -35.33
C SER A 105 4.13 -5.21 -36.05
#